data_AF-A0A2I0JY39-F1
#
_entry.id   AF-A0A2I0JY39-F1
#
_cell.length_a   1.000
_cell.length_b   1.000
_cell.length_c   1.000
_cell.angle_alpha   90.00
_cell.angle_beta   90.00
_cell.angle_gamma   90.00
#
_symmetry.space_group_name_H-M   'P 1'
#
loop_
_entity.id
_entity.type
_entity.pdbx_description
1 polymer ?
#
loop_
_entity_poly.entity_id
_entity_poly.type
_entity_poly.pdbx_seq_one_letter_code
_entity_poly.pdbx_strand_id
1 'polypeptide(L)'
;MGNGQSCKIVGIGDVCLETELGCKLLLKKVRHVPEIRLNLISTGQLDDEGYSNEFSNGRWKLSKGLLIVARGQKTDTLYRLRARHNSGQINVVEDYPIELWHRRLGHISEKGIQILARKQSLPVKGMYLSTCDHCLAGKQRRVSFVRSRLSRCDHILDLVHTDVCFMSDRSLGGALYFVTFIDDHSRKV
;
A
#
# COMPACT_ATOMS: atom_id res chain seq x y z
N MET A 1 35.98 8.67 0.88
CA MET A 1 36.03 9.02 -0.54
C MET A 1 37.47 8.98 -1.03
N GLY A 2 37.73 9.03 -2.34
CA GLY A 2 39.11 9.01 -2.89
C GLY A 2 39.98 10.22 -2.52
N ASN A 3 39.38 11.24 -1.89
CA ASN A 3 40.03 12.45 -1.37
C ASN A 3 40.21 12.43 0.16
N GLY A 4 40.04 11.27 0.82
CA GLY A 4 40.18 11.15 2.28
C GLY A 4 39.00 11.70 3.09
N GLN A 5 38.03 12.36 2.47
CA GLN A 5 36.85 12.89 3.17
C GLN A 5 35.78 11.80 3.37
N SER A 6 34.98 11.97 4.44
CA SER A 6 33.80 11.17 4.75
C SER A 6 32.54 11.83 4.21
N CYS A 7 31.61 11.02 3.71
CA CYS A 7 30.29 11.45 3.22
C CYS A 7 29.21 10.74 4.04
N LYS A 8 28.07 11.39 4.26
CA LYS A 8 26.91 10.75 4.90
C LYS A 8 26.16 9.85 3.91
N ILE A 9 25.95 8.60 4.30
CA ILE A 9 25.04 7.69 3.60
C ILE A 9 23.63 7.93 4.14
N VAL A 10 22.68 8.30 3.28
CA VAL A 10 21.29 8.58 3.69
C VAL A 10 20.35 7.40 3.47
N GLY A 11 20.80 6.39 2.72
CA GLY A 11 20.05 5.16 2.49
C GLY A 11 20.93 4.07 1.88
N ILE A 12 20.53 2.82 2.09
CA ILE A 12 21.16 1.64 1.48
C ILE A 12 20.04 0.78 0.90
N GLY A 13 20.19 0.32 -0.34
CA GLY A 13 19.20 -0.53 -0.99
C GLY A 13 19.77 -1.26 -2.20
N ASP A 14 18.96 -2.08 -2.83
CA ASP A 14 19.34 -2.82 -4.02
C ASP A 14 18.82 -2.09 -5.27
N VAL A 15 19.63 -2.05 -6.33
CA VAL A 15 19.31 -1.35 -7.58
C VAL A 15 19.42 -2.31 -8.75
N CYS A 16 18.34 -2.46 -9.51
CA CYS A 16 18.34 -3.23 -10.75
C CYS A 16 18.58 -2.31 -11.95
N LEU A 17 19.67 -2.57 -12.67
CA LEU A 17 20.00 -1.89 -13.91
C LEU A 17 19.69 -2.80 -15.10
N GLU A 18 19.12 -2.23 -16.16
CA GLU A 18 19.00 -2.88 -17.45
C GLU A 18 20.10 -2.34 -18.37
N THR A 19 21.00 -3.23 -18.78
CA THR A 19 22.13 -2.88 -19.65
C THR A 19 21.70 -2.77 -21.10
N GLU A 20 22.51 -2.14 -21.95
CA GLU A 20 22.25 -2.09 -23.40
C GLU A 20 22.19 -3.48 -24.07
N LEU A 21 22.67 -4.52 -23.38
CA LEU A 21 22.59 -5.91 -23.83
C LEU A 21 21.25 -6.58 -23.43
N GLY A 22 20.30 -5.84 -22.85
CA GLY A 22 19.03 -6.37 -22.33
C GLY A 22 19.19 -7.22 -21.06
N CYS A 23 20.39 -7.29 -20.50
CA CYS A 23 20.66 -8.04 -19.28
C CYS A 23 20.32 -7.21 -18.04
N LYS A 24 19.70 -7.85 -17.04
CA LYS A 24 19.48 -7.27 -15.72
C LYS A 24 20.71 -7.47 -14.82
N LEU A 25 21.23 -6.37 -14.30
CA LEU A 25 22.32 -6.35 -13.32
C LEU A 25 21.77 -5.86 -11.98
N LEU A 26 21.66 -6.76 -11.00
CA LEU A 26 21.26 -6.43 -9.64
C LEU A 26 22.50 -6.00 -8.85
N LEU A 27 22.55 -4.74 -8.45
CA LEU A 27 23.57 -4.21 -7.55
C LEU A 27 23.02 -4.27 -6.12
N LYS A 28 23.70 -4.99 -5.22
CA LYS A 28 23.26 -5.11 -3.82
C LYS A 28 23.94 -4.07 -2.93
N LYS A 29 23.25 -3.68 -1.84
CA LYS A 29 23.80 -2.78 -0.80
C LYS A 29 24.33 -1.45 -1.38
N VAL A 30 23.66 -0.90 -2.39
CA VAL A 30 23.98 0.37 -3.01
C VAL A 30 23.75 1.49 -2.01
N ARG A 31 24.76 2.34 -1.83
CA ARG A 31 24.73 3.46 -0.89
C ARG A 31 24.26 4.72 -1.59
N HIS A 32 23.18 5.33 -1.10
CA HIS A 32 22.75 6.64 -1.55
C HIS A 32 23.49 7.73 -0.77
N VAL A 33 24.29 8.52 -1.50
CA VAL A 33 25.12 9.60 -0.95
C VAL A 33 24.89 10.87 -1.79
N PRO A 34 24.01 11.80 -1.35
CA PRO A 34 23.63 12.97 -2.14
C PRO A 34 24.80 13.90 -2.52
N GLU A 35 25.87 13.88 -1.72
CA GLU A 35 27.08 14.70 -1.94
C GLU A 35 27.95 14.17 -3.10
N ILE A 36 27.79 12.89 -3.50
CA ILE A 36 28.52 12.30 -4.62
C ILE A 36 27.74 12.54 -5.92
N ARG A 37 28.36 13.26 -6.85
CA ARG A 37 27.73 13.65 -8.13
C ARG A 37 27.71 12.56 -9.20
N LEU A 38 28.45 11.48 -9.01
CA LEU A 38 28.60 10.39 -9.97
C LEU A 38 28.13 9.07 -9.37
N ASN A 39 27.42 8.28 -10.17
CA ASN A 39 27.11 6.90 -9.82
C ASN A 39 28.35 6.03 -10.05
N LEU A 40 28.88 5.44 -8.98
CA LEU A 40 30.06 4.59 -9.02
C LEU A 40 29.66 3.14 -8.75
N ILE A 41 30.18 2.23 -9.56
CA ILE A 41 30.02 0.78 -9.38
C ILE A 41 31.37 0.23 -8.96
N SER A 42 31.41 -0.43 -7.81
CA SER A 42 32.63 -1.07 -7.32
C SER A 42 32.90 -2.37 -8.06
N THR A 43 34.04 -2.45 -8.73
CA THR A 43 34.48 -3.66 -9.43
C THR A 43 34.79 -4.79 -8.46
N GLY A 44 35.36 -4.48 -7.29
CA GLY A 44 35.61 -5.46 -6.22
C GLY A 44 34.30 -6.02 -5.66
N GLN A 45 33.27 -5.19 -5.49
CA GLN A 45 31.96 -5.67 -5.04
C GLN A 45 31.31 -6.60 -6.07
N LEU A 46 31.51 -6.33 -7.36
CA LEU A 46 31.06 -7.22 -8.44
C LEU A 46 31.85 -8.54 -8.45
N ASP A 47 33.16 -8.48 -8.19
CA ASP A 47 34.02 -9.66 -8.08
C ASP A 47 33.59 -10.56 -6.91
N ASP A 48 33.33 -9.99 -5.74
CA ASP A 48 32.77 -10.69 -4.56
C ASP A 48 31.42 -11.38 -4.87
N GLU A 49 30.64 -10.84 -5.82
CA GLU A 49 29.37 -11.42 -6.29
C GLU A 49 29.52 -12.42 -7.45
N GLY A 50 30.77 -12.77 -7.80
CA GLY A 50 31.13 -13.75 -8.81
C GLY A 50 31.05 -13.24 -10.24
N TYR A 51 31.16 -11.93 -10.45
CA TYR A 51 31.31 -11.35 -11.79
C TYR A 51 32.78 -11.17 -12.14
N SER A 52 33.15 -11.53 -13.37
CA SER A 52 34.49 -11.29 -13.89
C SER A 52 34.55 -9.95 -14.60
N ASN A 53 35.54 -9.13 -14.22
CA ASN A 53 35.81 -7.83 -14.81
C ASN A 53 37.01 -7.93 -15.77
N GLU A 54 36.80 -7.66 -17.05
CA GLU A 54 37.85 -7.63 -18.06
C GLU A 54 38.03 -6.19 -18.57
N PHE A 55 39.25 -5.65 -18.42
CA PHE A 55 39.62 -4.32 -18.90
C PHE A 55 40.70 -4.46 -19.97
N SER A 56 40.39 -4.08 -21.20
CA SER A 56 41.36 -4.16 -22.30
C SER A 56 41.04 -3.14 -23.38
N ASN A 57 42.08 -2.54 -23.98
CA ASN A 57 41.95 -1.64 -25.14
C ASN A 57 40.89 -0.53 -24.95
N GLY A 58 40.88 0.12 -23.78
CA GLY A 58 39.92 1.18 -23.46
C GLY A 58 38.47 0.71 -23.30
N ARG A 59 38.22 -0.59 -23.20
CA ARG A 59 36.90 -1.19 -22.97
C ARG A 59 36.86 -1.94 -21.64
N TRP A 60 35.69 -1.96 -21.04
CA TRP A 60 35.35 -2.79 -19.89
C TRP A 60 34.27 -3.77 -20.30
N LYS A 61 34.41 -5.01 -19.88
CA LYS A 61 33.45 -6.09 -20.09
C LYS A 61 33.21 -6.78 -18.75
N LEU A 62 31.93 -6.92 -18.41
CA LEU A 62 31.48 -7.63 -17.23
C LEU A 62 30.83 -8.93 -17.66
N SER A 63 31.29 -10.05 -17.12
CA SER A 63 30.72 -11.38 -17.40
C SER A 63 30.36 -12.14 -16.14
N LYS A 64 29.38 -13.03 -16.24
CA LYS A 64 29.06 -14.03 -15.22
C LYS A 64 29.07 -15.40 -15.88
N GLY A 65 30.11 -16.17 -15.61
CA GLY A 65 30.44 -17.33 -16.43
C GLY A 65 30.69 -16.92 -17.89
N LEU A 66 30.02 -17.60 -18.83
CA LEU A 66 30.15 -17.33 -20.27
C LEU A 66 29.30 -16.14 -20.76
N LEU A 67 28.36 -15.64 -19.94
CA LEU A 67 27.46 -14.56 -20.34
C LEU A 67 28.10 -13.19 -20.14
N ILE A 68 28.11 -12.36 -21.18
CA ILE A 68 28.47 -10.94 -21.08
C ILE A 68 27.25 -10.17 -20.59
N VAL A 69 27.34 -9.62 -19.38
CA VAL A 69 26.24 -8.93 -18.71
C VAL A 69 26.27 -7.43 -19.02
N ALA A 70 27.45 -6.83 -19.11
CA ALA A 70 27.59 -5.40 -19.37
C ALA A 70 28.86 -5.09 -20.16
N ARG A 71 28.85 -3.94 -20.84
CA ARG A 71 30.02 -3.35 -21.49
C ARG A 71 30.10 -1.88 -21.14
N GLY A 72 31.32 -1.37 -21.05
CA GLY A 72 31.58 0.05 -20.90
C GLY A 72 32.79 0.50 -21.70
N GLN A 73 32.87 1.80 -21.93
CA GLN A 73 33.97 2.43 -22.63
C GLN A 73 34.71 3.36 -21.67
N LYS A 74 36.04 3.40 -21.78
CA LYS A 74 36.86 4.32 -21.01
C LYS A 74 36.58 5.75 -21.47
N THR A 75 36.28 6.62 -20.52
CA THR A 75 36.17 8.07 -20.69
C THR A 75 37.00 8.69 -19.58
N ASP A 76 38.06 9.40 -19.96
CA ASP A 76 39.08 9.90 -19.04
C ASP A 76 39.70 8.78 -18.19
N THR A 77 39.47 8.81 -16.87
CA THR A 77 39.99 7.85 -15.90
C THR A 77 38.99 6.75 -15.53
N LEU A 78 37.74 6.84 -15.98
CA LEU A 78 36.65 5.93 -15.60
C LEU A 78 36.11 5.13 -16.78
N TYR A 79 35.52 3.97 -16.50
CA TYR A 79 34.77 3.20 -17.49
C TYR A 79 33.27 3.50 -17.35
N ARG A 80 32.66 4.03 -18.40
CA ARG A 80 31.25 4.43 -18.39
C ARG A 80 30.39 3.26 -18.86
N LEU A 81 29.48 2.83 -17.98
CA LEU A 81 28.38 1.94 -18.30
C LEU A 81 27.18 2.76 -18.76
N ARG A 82 26.57 2.38 -19.88
CA ARG A 82 25.22 2.84 -20.24
C ARG A 82 24.22 1.77 -19.81
N ALA A 83 23.34 2.15 -18.90
CA ALA A 83 22.27 1.30 -18.40
C ALA A 83 21.07 2.16 -18.04
N ARG A 84 19.88 1.58 -18.14
CA ARG A 84 18.63 2.20 -17.70
C ARG A 84 18.31 1.71 -16.30
N HIS A 85 17.86 2.61 -15.46
CA HIS A 85 17.30 2.20 -14.17
C HIS A 85 15.98 1.48 -14.45
N ASN A 86 15.87 0.21 -14.08
CA ASN A 86 14.63 -0.52 -14.22
C ASN A 86 13.76 -0.26 -12.99
N SER A 87 13.06 0.89 -12.99
CA SER A 87 12.09 1.26 -11.94
C SER A 87 10.86 0.35 -11.90
N GLY A 88 10.68 -0.54 -12.88
CA GLY A 88 9.54 -1.46 -12.97
C GLY A 88 9.65 -2.70 -12.08
N GLN A 89 10.79 -2.92 -11.42
CA GLN A 89 10.97 -4.01 -10.45
C GLN A 89 11.70 -3.48 -9.20
N ILE A 90 11.11 -2.48 -8.54
CA ILE A 90 11.36 -2.26 -7.11
C ILE A 90 10.63 -3.38 -6.37
N ASN A 91 11.14 -4.61 -6.49
CA ASN A 91 10.95 -5.61 -5.46
C ASN A 91 11.89 -5.21 -4.32
N VAL A 92 11.55 -4.15 -3.60
CA VAL A 92 11.89 -4.11 -2.19
C VAL A 92 11.05 -5.23 -1.60
N VAL A 93 11.65 -6.43 -1.58
CA VAL A 93 11.23 -7.56 -0.75
C VAL A 93 11.52 -7.16 0.69
N GLU A 94 10.90 -6.07 1.15
CA GLU A 94 10.56 -6.00 2.55
C GLU A 94 9.17 -6.58 2.62
N ASP A 95 9.17 -7.77 3.17
CA ASP A 95 8.01 -8.58 3.41
C ASP A 95 7.20 -7.85 4.50
N TYR A 96 6.30 -6.95 4.07
CA TYR A 96 5.63 -6.02 4.97
C TYR A 96 4.55 -6.75 5.79
N PRO A 97 4.34 -6.35 7.06
CA PRO A 97 3.27 -6.92 7.89
C PRO A 97 1.90 -6.77 7.23
N ILE A 98 1.07 -7.80 7.33
CA ILE A 98 -0.30 -7.83 6.81
C ILE A 98 -1.15 -6.63 7.30
N GLU A 99 -0.89 -6.12 8.51
CA GLU A 99 -1.53 -4.95 9.10
C GLU A 99 -1.31 -3.65 8.29
N LEU A 100 -0.16 -3.52 7.64
CA LEU A 100 0.14 -2.34 6.83
C LEU A 100 -0.71 -2.34 5.56
N TRP A 101 -0.79 -3.48 4.88
CA TRP A 101 -1.59 -3.64 3.68
C TRP A 101 -3.08 -3.57 3.96
N HIS A 102 -3.53 -4.14 5.08
CA HIS A 102 -4.89 -3.98 5.58
C HIS A 102 -5.31 -2.51 5.63
N ARG A 103 -4.49 -1.64 6.23
CA ARG A 103 -4.78 -0.20 6.34
C ARG A 103 -4.69 0.53 5.00
N ARG A 104 -3.66 0.28 4.20
CA ARG A 104 -3.46 0.95 2.89
C ARG A 104 -4.56 0.65 1.87
N LEU A 105 -5.15 -0.54 1.93
CA LEU A 105 -6.20 -0.99 1.01
C LEU A 105 -7.61 -0.77 1.56
N GLY A 106 -7.78 0.21 2.46
CA GLY A 106 -9.10 0.58 2.96
C GLY A 106 -9.71 -0.49 3.87
N HIS A 107 -8.92 -1.06 4.78
CA HIS A 107 -9.37 -2.05 5.76
C HIS A 107 -9.93 -3.35 5.14
N ILE A 108 -9.33 -3.79 4.02
CA ILE A 108 -9.67 -5.03 3.33
C ILE A 108 -9.52 -6.25 4.27
N SER A 109 -10.37 -7.27 4.08
CA SER A 109 -10.32 -8.51 4.87
C SER A 109 -9.00 -9.26 4.72
N GLU A 110 -8.62 -10.03 5.74
CA GLU A 110 -7.47 -10.96 5.70
C GLU A 110 -7.52 -11.87 4.46
N LYS A 111 -8.68 -12.47 4.17
CA LYS A 111 -8.89 -13.29 2.97
C LYS A 111 -8.62 -12.51 1.68
N GLY A 112 -9.01 -11.25 1.62
CA GLY A 112 -8.73 -10.38 0.48
C GLY A 112 -7.23 -10.15 0.27
N ILE A 113 -6.48 -9.91 1.35
CA ILE A 113 -5.02 -9.78 1.30
C ILE A 113 -4.37 -11.09 0.86
N GLN A 114 -4.82 -12.24 1.40
CA GLN A 114 -4.32 -13.56 1.01
C GLN A 114 -4.54 -13.84 -0.48
N ILE A 115 -5.67 -13.44 -1.05
CA ILE A 115 -5.93 -13.58 -2.51
C ILE A 115 -4.94 -12.72 -3.31
N LEU A 116 -4.71 -11.47 -2.89
CA LEU A 116 -3.78 -10.56 -3.56
C LEU A 116 -2.32 -11.02 -3.46
N ALA A 117 -1.93 -11.57 -2.31
CA ALA A 117 -0.61 -12.18 -2.11
C ALA A 117 -0.41 -13.41 -3.03
N ARG A 118 -1.40 -14.31 -3.14
CA ARG A 118 -1.35 -15.46 -4.05
C ARG A 118 -1.22 -15.06 -5.52
N LYS A 119 -1.82 -13.93 -5.90
CA LYS A 119 -1.70 -13.35 -7.25
C LYS A 119 -0.39 -12.57 -7.46
N GLN A 120 0.55 -12.63 -6.50
CA GLN A 120 1.81 -11.90 -6.52
C GLN A 120 1.66 -10.37 -6.72
N SER A 121 0.49 -9.83 -6.33
CA SER A 121 0.19 -8.39 -6.47
C SER A 121 0.59 -7.58 -5.24
N LEU A 122 0.97 -8.24 -4.14
CA LEU A 122 1.41 -7.61 -2.89
C LEU A 122 2.53 -8.44 -2.22
N PRO A 123 3.63 -7.81 -1.76
CA PRO A 123 4.62 -8.44 -0.90
C PRO A 123 4.13 -8.42 0.56
N VAL A 124 3.66 -9.56 1.08
CA VAL A 124 3.05 -9.67 2.42
C VAL A 124 3.75 -10.75 3.23
N LYS A 125 4.15 -10.41 4.47
CA LYS A 125 4.66 -11.35 5.48
C LYS A 125 3.62 -11.60 6.56
N GLY A 126 3.39 -12.87 6.85
CA GLY A 126 2.45 -13.32 7.89
C GLY A 126 1.12 -13.80 7.31
N MET A 127 0.50 -14.75 8.02
CA MET A 127 -0.73 -15.40 7.58
C MET A 127 -1.99 -14.85 8.25
N TYR A 128 -1.84 -14.13 9.38
CA TYR A 128 -2.94 -13.76 10.26
C TYR A 128 -2.96 -12.26 10.53
N LEU A 129 -4.11 -11.64 10.32
CA LEU A 129 -4.36 -10.23 10.62
C LEU A 129 -4.83 -10.10 12.08
N SER A 130 -4.08 -9.36 12.88
CA SER A 130 -4.50 -8.99 14.24
C SER A 130 -5.81 -8.17 14.24
N THR A 131 -6.51 -8.19 15.38
CA THR A 131 -7.75 -7.42 15.54
C THR A 131 -7.52 -5.94 15.28
N CYS A 132 -8.36 -5.33 14.43
CA CYS A 132 -8.26 -3.92 14.07
C CYS A 132 -9.44 -3.13 14.66
N ASP A 133 -9.14 -2.18 15.55
CA ASP A 133 -10.15 -1.35 16.24
C ASP A 133 -11.05 -0.56 15.27
N HIS A 134 -10.47 -0.01 14.20
CA HIS A 134 -11.24 0.70 13.18
C HIS A 134 -12.23 -0.21 12.45
N CYS A 135 -11.85 -1.46 12.20
CA CYS A 135 -12.76 -2.45 11.62
C CYS A 135 -13.86 -2.84 12.59
N LEU A 136 -13.52 -3.03 13.87
CA LEU A 136 -14.51 -3.35 14.90
C LEU A 136 -15.55 -2.24 15.01
N ALA A 137 -15.11 -0.99 15.13
CA ALA A 137 -15.99 0.17 15.19
C ALA A 137 -16.82 0.32 13.90
N GLY A 138 -16.19 0.19 12.73
CA GLY A 138 -16.86 0.35 11.44
C GLY A 138 -17.82 -0.77 11.06
N LYS A 139 -17.62 -1.98 11.60
CA LYS A 139 -18.49 -3.15 11.35
C LYS A 139 -19.44 -3.45 12.51
N GLN A 140 -19.46 -2.62 13.55
CA GLN A 140 -20.35 -2.81 14.67
C GLN A 140 -21.80 -2.74 14.18
N ARG A 141 -22.50 -3.87 14.26
CA ARG A 141 -23.92 -3.94 13.95
C ARG A 141 -24.71 -3.52 15.18
N ARG A 142 -25.71 -2.64 14.99
CA ARG A 142 -26.70 -2.37 16.04
C ARG A 142 -27.37 -3.69 16.44
N VAL A 143 -27.37 -4.02 17.72
CA VAL A 143 -28.12 -5.17 18.24
C VAL A 143 -29.57 -5.07 17.80
N SER A 144 -30.20 -6.22 17.54
CA SER A 144 -31.64 -6.25 17.24
C SER A 144 -32.39 -5.60 18.40
N PHE A 145 -33.26 -4.65 18.08
CA PHE A 145 -34.18 -4.11 19.06
C PHE A 145 -35.04 -5.25 19.61
N VAL A 146 -35.06 -5.39 20.94
CA VAL A 146 -36.09 -6.20 21.59
C VAL A 146 -37.41 -5.51 21.32
N ARG A 147 -38.35 -6.19 20.65
CA ARG A 147 -39.72 -5.69 20.53
C ARG A 147 -40.32 -5.69 21.93
N SER A 148 -40.37 -4.54 22.58
CA SER A 148 -40.77 -4.38 23.98
C SER A 148 -42.27 -4.65 24.22
N ARG A 149 -43.09 -4.71 23.16
CA ARG A 149 -44.49 -5.16 23.24
C ARG A 149 -44.83 -6.06 22.06
N LEU A 150 -45.28 -7.28 22.37
CA LEU A 150 -45.83 -8.20 21.39
C LEU A 150 -47.33 -7.95 21.15
N SER A 151 -48.03 -7.30 22.10
CA SER A 151 -49.45 -6.99 22.05
C SER A 151 -49.73 -5.49 22.21
N ARG A 152 -50.87 -5.05 21.65
CA ARG A 152 -51.42 -3.70 21.83
C ARG A 152 -51.99 -3.55 23.24
N CYS A 153 -52.28 -2.31 23.64
CA CYS A 153 -53.05 -2.05 24.86
C CYS A 153 -54.47 -2.62 24.75
N ASP A 154 -55.06 -3.02 25.87
CA ASP A 154 -56.33 -3.75 25.91
C ASP A 154 -57.56 -2.82 25.77
N HIS A 155 -57.45 -1.55 26.16
CA HIS A 155 -58.54 -0.59 26.10
C HIS A 155 -58.19 0.65 25.27
N ILE A 156 -59.24 1.30 24.77
CA ILE A 156 -59.15 2.57 24.03
C ILE A 156 -58.58 3.65 24.95
N LEU A 157 -57.62 4.43 24.44
CA LEU A 157 -56.91 5.52 25.12
C LEU A 157 -55.96 5.09 26.25
N ASP A 158 -55.65 3.81 26.40
CA ASP A 158 -54.59 3.33 27.30
C ASP A 158 -53.19 3.85 26.91
N LEU A 159 -52.96 4.04 25.61
CA LEU A 159 -51.74 4.61 25.06
C LEU A 159 -52.05 5.34 23.75
N VAL A 160 -51.61 6.60 23.66
CA VAL A 160 -51.68 7.40 22.43
C VAL A 160 -50.26 7.75 21.98
N HIS A 161 -49.94 7.37 20.74
CA HIS A 161 -48.69 7.79 20.09
C HIS A 161 -48.93 9.14 19.43
N THR A 162 -48.07 10.11 19.70
CA THR A 162 -48.12 11.42 19.04
C THR A 162 -46.81 11.74 18.34
N ASP A 163 -46.91 12.34 17.17
CA ASP A 163 -45.75 12.78 16.41
C ASP A 163 -46.07 14.10 15.67
N VAL A 164 -45.05 14.93 15.51
CA VAL A 164 -45.12 16.22 14.81
C VAL A 164 -44.39 16.07 13.50
N CYS A 165 -45.11 16.26 12.39
CA CYS A 165 -44.55 16.15 11.06
C CYS A 165 -44.50 17.52 10.38
N PHE A 166 -43.39 17.78 9.71
CA PHE A 166 -43.20 18.96 8.86
C PHE A 166 -43.67 18.67 7.43
N MET A 167 -44.35 19.63 6.82
CA MET A 167 -44.72 19.62 5.41
C MET A 167 -44.01 20.74 4.67
N SER A 168 -43.44 20.41 3.51
CA SER A 168 -42.74 21.38 2.66
C SER A 168 -43.68 22.46 2.14
N ASP A 169 -44.94 22.10 1.86
CA ASP A 169 -45.96 23.01 1.36
C ASP A 169 -46.87 23.50 2.49
N ARG A 170 -47.30 24.76 2.40
CA ARG A 170 -48.26 25.34 3.34
C ARG A 170 -49.64 24.72 3.13
N SER A 171 -50.29 24.36 4.23
CA SER A 171 -51.72 24.03 4.22
C SER A 171 -52.57 25.25 3.81
N LEU A 172 -53.86 25.03 3.54
CA LEU A 172 -54.82 26.10 3.22
C LEU A 172 -54.91 27.18 4.32
N GLY A 173 -54.66 26.82 5.58
CA GLY A 173 -54.59 27.74 6.72
C GLY A 173 -53.20 28.35 6.98
N GLY A 174 -52.22 28.09 6.11
CA GLY A 174 -50.86 28.63 6.21
C GLY A 174 -49.89 27.88 7.13
N ALA A 175 -50.33 26.80 7.78
CA ALA A 175 -49.51 25.98 8.67
C ALA A 175 -48.55 25.05 7.88
N LEU A 176 -47.37 24.79 8.46
CA LEU A 176 -46.29 23.92 7.93
C LEU A 176 -46.07 22.64 8.74
N TYR A 177 -46.81 22.48 9.83
CA TYR A 177 -46.70 21.33 10.71
C TYR A 177 -48.09 20.76 10.95
N PHE A 178 -48.17 19.45 11.13
CA PHE A 178 -49.34 18.79 11.67
C PHE A 178 -48.93 17.84 12.79
N VAL A 179 -49.85 17.62 13.72
CA VAL A 179 -49.67 16.70 14.83
C VAL A 179 -50.60 15.51 14.62
N THR A 180 -50.07 14.30 14.79
CA THR A 180 -50.86 13.07 14.78
C THR A 180 -51.10 12.58 16.20
N PHE A 181 -52.26 11.99 16.43
CA PHE A 181 -52.60 11.29 17.67
C PHE A 181 -53.17 9.94 17.27
N ILE A 182 -52.44 8.86 17.59
CA ILE A 182 -52.81 7.50 17.18
C ILE A 182 -53.02 6.67 18.43
N ASP A 183 -54.25 6.24 18.66
CA ASP A 183 -54.58 5.32 19.74
C ASP A 183 -53.99 3.92 19.44
N ASP A 184 -53.27 3.36 20.42
CA ASP A 184 -52.55 2.09 20.27
C ASP A 184 -53.49 0.90 20.05
N HIS A 185 -54.63 0.89 20.76
CA HIS A 185 -55.63 -0.18 20.70
C HIS A 185 -56.42 -0.13 19.37
N SER A 186 -57.11 0.98 19.09
CA SER A 186 -58.03 1.13 17.95
C SER A 186 -57.35 1.48 16.62
N ARG A 187 -56.11 2.01 16.63
CA ARG A 187 -55.38 2.51 15.45
C ARG A 187 -56.08 3.63 14.70
N LYS A 188 -56.98 4.36 15.37
CA LYS A 188 -57.61 5.56 14.81
C LYS A 188 -56.66 6.75 14.93
N VAL A 189 -56.66 7.56 13.86
CA VAL A 189 -55.98 8.87 13.72
C VAL A 189 -57.03 9.95 13.90
#